data_AF-A0A952HZB4-F1
#
_entry.id   AF-A0A952HZB4-F1
#
_cell.length_a   1.000
_cell.length_b   1.000
_cell.length_c   1.000
_cell.angle_alpha   90.00
_cell.angle_beta   90.00
_cell.angle_gamma   90.00
#
_symmetry.space_group_name_H-M   'P 1'
#
loop_
_entity.id
_entity.type
_entity.pdbx_description
1 polymer ?
#
loop_
_entity_poly.entity_id
_entity_poly.type
_entity_poly.pdbx_seq_one_letter_code
_entity_poly.pdbx_strand_id
1 'polypeptide(L)'
;MVRRRLTIDEYINGIISGNRFILSRAITLIESALESDFELSQQLLEKIMPYTGKSIRVGISGVPGVGKSTLIETFGDYIASNNHKVAVLAIDPSSQKTSGSIMGDKTRMEKLSQNPNAYIRPSATGSSLGGVARKTRESMLLCEAAGFDVILIETVGVGQSETTVRGMVDFFLLLMLSGAGDELQGIKKGIMEMADALVITKADGDNIAKTKAAKAEYKNALHLFRPEESGWFCNVLTCSAITNEGLPEIWEEVEKFQAKTKSNGWFFECRKRQNLKWMHDSIQEELIRKFYNNPTVKLALQTFEENVASGKIPPYSAGEKLIEIYKK
;
A
#
# COMPACT_ATOMS: atom_id res chain seq x y z
N MET A 1 -2.81 -12.94 -30.52
CA MET A 1 -2.46 -11.62 -31.10
C MET A 1 -1.45 -10.94 -30.20
N VAL A 2 -0.24 -10.68 -30.70
CA VAL A 2 0.74 -9.83 -29.99
C VAL A 2 0.18 -8.42 -30.01
N ARG A 3 -0.24 -7.91 -28.84
CA ARG A 3 -0.80 -6.55 -28.75
C ARG A 3 0.31 -5.54 -29.01
N ARG A 4 0.04 -4.56 -29.87
CA ARG A 4 0.94 -3.44 -30.15
C ARG A 4 1.35 -2.73 -28.84
N ARG A 5 2.65 -2.50 -28.67
CA ARG A 5 3.21 -1.68 -27.58
C ARG A 5 2.77 -0.24 -27.80
N LEU A 6 2.20 0.39 -26.77
CA LEU A 6 1.77 1.78 -26.86
C LEU A 6 2.99 2.70 -26.78
N THR A 7 2.91 3.86 -27.43
CA THR A 7 3.89 4.93 -27.24
C THR A 7 3.69 5.59 -25.86
N ILE A 8 4.69 6.35 -25.41
CA ILE A 8 4.60 7.14 -24.17
C ILE A 8 3.40 8.09 -24.22
N ASP A 9 3.19 8.80 -25.34
CA ASP A 9 2.08 9.73 -25.50
C ASP A 9 0.71 9.02 -25.47
N GLU A 10 0.62 7.83 -26.06
CA GLU A 10 -0.59 7.00 -25.99
C GLU A 10 -0.90 6.58 -24.54
N TYR A 11 0.13 6.24 -23.75
CA TYR A 11 -0.04 5.97 -22.32
C TYR A 11 -0.50 7.22 -21.56
N ILE A 12 0.19 8.35 -21.72
CA ILE A 12 -0.09 9.60 -21.01
C ILE A 12 -1.52 10.06 -21.29
N ASN A 13 -1.88 10.19 -22.57
CA ASN A 13 -3.21 10.65 -22.97
C ASN A 13 -4.31 9.71 -22.47
N GLY A 14 -4.07 8.39 -22.53
CA GLY A 14 -4.99 7.40 -22.00
C GLY A 14 -5.17 7.48 -20.48
N ILE A 15 -4.09 7.68 -19.72
CA ILE A 15 -4.16 7.83 -18.26
C ILE A 15 -4.93 9.10 -17.93
N ILE A 16 -4.54 10.26 -18.47
CA ILE A 16 -5.15 11.57 -18.13
C ILE A 16 -6.64 11.62 -18.52
N SER A 17 -7.03 10.94 -19.60
CA SER A 17 -8.44 10.81 -20.01
C SER A 17 -9.26 9.84 -19.14
N GLY A 18 -8.65 9.19 -18.15
CA GLY A 18 -9.31 8.23 -17.26
C GLY A 18 -9.59 6.87 -17.91
N ASN A 19 -8.88 6.51 -18.99
CA ASN A 19 -9.07 5.24 -19.66
C ASN A 19 -8.53 4.07 -18.80
N ARG A 20 -9.45 3.35 -18.15
CA ARG A 20 -9.16 2.21 -17.25
C ARG A 20 -8.34 1.10 -17.90
N PHE A 21 -8.52 0.87 -19.20
CA PHE A 21 -7.75 -0.14 -19.92
C PHE A 21 -6.29 0.29 -20.08
N ILE A 22 -6.05 1.55 -20.43
CA ILE A 22 -4.70 2.11 -20.56
C ILE A 22 -4.04 2.20 -19.18
N LEU A 23 -4.76 2.64 -18.15
CA LEU A 23 -4.29 2.62 -16.76
C LEU A 23 -3.81 1.21 -16.35
N SER A 24 -4.62 0.19 -16.61
CA SER A 24 -4.24 -1.20 -16.30
C SER A 24 -3.00 -1.65 -17.05
N ARG A 25 -2.83 -1.23 -18.30
CA ARG A 25 -1.62 -1.53 -19.09
C ARG A 25 -0.38 -0.79 -18.57
N ALA A 26 -0.54 0.45 -18.09
CA ALA A 26 0.53 1.23 -17.49
C ALA A 26 0.97 0.62 -16.15
N ILE A 27 0.03 0.15 -15.33
CA ILE A 27 0.36 -0.58 -14.11
C ILE A 27 1.08 -1.89 -14.43
N THR A 28 0.63 -2.66 -15.44
CA THR A 28 1.36 -3.86 -15.89
C THR A 28 2.78 -3.52 -16.38
N LEU A 29 3.00 -2.33 -16.97
CA LEU A 29 4.33 -1.87 -17.39
C LEU A 29 5.25 -1.65 -16.18
N ILE A 30 4.75 -1.02 -15.11
CA ILE A 30 5.46 -0.84 -13.83
C ILE A 30 5.78 -2.19 -13.17
N GLU A 31 4.84 -3.13 -13.23
CA GLU A 31 5.01 -4.43 -12.59
C GLU A 31 5.93 -5.39 -13.37
N SER A 32 6.26 -5.06 -14.62
CA SER A 32 7.09 -5.89 -15.49
C SER A 32 8.51 -6.10 -14.92
N ALA A 33 9.08 -7.26 -15.21
CA ALA A 33 10.48 -7.59 -14.90
C ALA A 33 11.42 -7.29 -16.08
N LEU A 34 10.90 -6.84 -17.22
CA LEU A 34 11.70 -6.55 -18.43
C LEU A 34 12.37 -5.18 -18.31
N GLU A 35 13.68 -5.11 -18.61
CA GLU A 35 14.44 -3.86 -18.54
C GLU A 35 13.85 -2.77 -19.46
N SER A 36 13.47 -3.15 -20.69
CA SER A 36 12.87 -2.19 -21.62
C SER A 36 11.51 -1.65 -21.14
N ASP A 37 10.79 -2.39 -20.29
CA ASP A 37 9.54 -1.93 -19.70
C ASP A 37 9.80 -1.01 -18.50
N PHE A 38 10.84 -1.31 -17.72
CA PHE A 38 11.30 -0.45 -16.64
C PHE A 38 11.69 0.94 -17.17
N GLU A 39 12.53 1.02 -18.21
CA GLU A 39 12.93 2.33 -18.78
C GLU A 39 11.72 3.14 -19.27
N LEU A 40 10.77 2.47 -19.93
CA LEU A 40 9.55 3.10 -20.41
C LEU A 40 8.65 3.55 -19.26
N SER A 41 8.56 2.77 -18.17
CA SER A 41 7.76 3.12 -16.99
C SER A 41 8.32 4.33 -16.26
N GLN A 42 9.65 4.45 -16.16
CA GLN A 42 10.28 5.62 -15.53
C GLN A 42 10.02 6.90 -16.33
N GLN A 43 10.13 6.84 -17.66
CA GLN A 43 9.79 7.98 -18.52
C GLN A 43 8.31 8.37 -18.40
N LEU A 44 7.42 7.38 -18.33
CA LEU A 44 5.99 7.62 -18.12
C LEU A 44 5.74 8.29 -16.77
N LEU A 45 6.33 7.79 -15.69
CA LEU A 45 6.18 8.33 -14.33
C LEU A 45 6.62 9.79 -14.26
N GLU A 46 7.77 10.13 -14.85
CA GLU A 46 8.26 11.51 -14.92
C GLU A 46 7.24 12.45 -15.59
N LYS A 47 6.65 12.01 -16.70
CA LYS A 47 5.70 12.83 -17.47
C LYS A 47 4.33 13.00 -16.81
N ILE A 48 3.88 12.04 -16.00
CA ILE A 48 2.60 12.14 -15.30
C ILE A 48 2.67 12.95 -14.00
N MET A 49 3.88 13.22 -13.46
CA MET A 49 4.05 13.88 -12.16
C MET A 49 3.16 15.13 -11.95
N PRO A 50 3.00 16.05 -12.93
CA PRO A 50 2.13 17.23 -12.79
C PRO A 50 0.65 16.92 -12.50
N TYR A 51 0.20 15.70 -12.79
CA TYR A 51 -1.19 15.26 -12.64
C TYR A 51 -1.42 14.45 -11.35
N THR A 52 -0.40 14.26 -10.52
CA THR A 52 -0.46 13.45 -9.29
C THR A 52 -0.68 14.29 -8.03
N GLY A 53 -0.87 13.64 -6.88
CA GLY A 53 -0.97 14.27 -5.57
C GLY A 53 -2.34 14.86 -5.21
N LYS A 54 -3.33 14.81 -6.10
CA LYS A 54 -4.69 15.35 -5.88
C LYS A 54 -5.66 14.31 -5.31
N SER A 55 -5.22 13.54 -4.32
CA SER A 55 -6.00 12.47 -3.69
C SER A 55 -5.88 12.50 -2.17
N ILE A 56 -6.74 11.72 -1.49
CA ILE A 56 -6.48 11.19 -0.15
C ILE A 56 -6.04 9.72 -0.27
N ARG A 57 -4.96 9.36 0.42
CA ARG A 57 -4.40 8.01 0.45
C ARG A 57 -4.70 7.39 1.81
N VAL A 58 -5.47 6.31 1.82
CA VAL A 58 -5.94 5.63 3.03
C VAL A 58 -5.37 4.22 3.09
N GLY A 59 -4.52 3.93 4.06
CA GLY A 59 -4.03 2.59 4.34
C GLY A 59 -5.01 1.85 5.23
N ILE A 60 -5.33 0.61 4.91
CA ILE A 60 -6.26 -0.22 5.68
C ILE A 60 -5.56 -1.52 6.05
N SER A 61 -5.44 -1.75 7.35
CA SER A 61 -4.82 -2.97 7.90
C SER A 61 -5.68 -3.59 8.99
N GLY A 62 -5.44 -4.85 9.30
CA GLY A 62 -6.09 -5.57 10.39
C GLY A 62 -5.80 -7.06 10.32
N VAL A 63 -6.05 -7.75 11.42
CA VAL A 63 -5.78 -9.19 11.55
C VAL A 63 -6.60 -10.01 10.55
N PRO A 64 -6.11 -11.20 10.12
CA PRO A 64 -6.91 -12.11 9.30
C PRO A 64 -8.28 -12.38 9.92
N GLY A 65 -9.35 -12.35 9.12
CA GLY A 65 -10.71 -12.58 9.60
C GLY A 65 -11.42 -11.37 10.21
N VAL A 66 -10.77 -10.20 10.32
CA VAL A 66 -11.38 -8.95 10.80
C VAL A 66 -12.50 -8.42 9.90
N GLY A 67 -12.63 -8.93 8.68
CA GLY A 67 -13.61 -8.45 7.69
C GLY A 67 -13.09 -7.33 6.79
N LYS A 68 -11.76 -7.20 6.66
CA LYS A 68 -11.10 -6.14 5.86
C LYS A 68 -11.58 -6.05 4.42
N SER A 69 -11.54 -7.14 3.65
CA SER A 69 -11.94 -7.09 2.23
C SER A 69 -13.42 -6.77 2.07
N THR A 70 -14.29 -7.31 2.92
CA THR A 70 -15.73 -6.96 2.96
C THR A 70 -15.94 -5.48 3.29
N LEU A 71 -15.18 -4.95 4.25
CA LEU A 71 -15.24 -3.52 4.58
C LEU A 71 -14.74 -2.66 3.43
N ILE A 72 -13.62 -3.01 2.78
CA ILE A 72 -13.08 -2.24 1.64
C ILE A 72 -14.08 -2.22 0.48
N GLU A 73 -14.76 -3.33 0.22
CA GLU A 73 -15.80 -3.39 -0.80
C GLU A 73 -16.96 -2.43 -0.49
N THR A 74 -17.56 -2.52 0.71
CA THR A 74 -18.73 -1.70 1.04
C THR A 74 -18.39 -0.25 1.31
N PHE A 75 -17.24 0.02 1.94
CA PHE A 75 -16.72 1.36 2.16
C PHE A 75 -16.31 2.04 0.86
N GLY A 76 -15.59 1.32 -0.02
CA GLY A 76 -15.22 1.82 -1.34
C GLY A 76 -16.44 2.12 -2.20
N ASP A 77 -17.48 1.28 -2.14
CA ASP A 77 -18.72 1.50 -2.89
C ASP A 77 -19.53 2.67 -2.33
N TYR A 78 -19.57 2.82 -1.00
CA TYR A 78 -20.13 3.99 -0.35
C TYR A 78 -19.44 5.28 -0.81
N ILE A 79 -18.11 5.34 -0.78
CA ILE A 79 -17.35 6.52 -1.23
C ILE A 79 -17.59 6.79 -2.71
N ALA A 80 -17.52 5.76 -3.56
CA ALA A 80 -17.74 5.88 -5.00
C ALA A 80 -19.17 6.34 -5.35
N SER A 81 -20.15 5.99 -4.52
CA SER A 81 -21.54 6.46 -4.64
C SER A 81 -21.73 7.91 -4.18
N ASN A 82 -20.79 8.45 -3.40
CA ASN A 82 -20.75 9.86 -2.97
C ASN A 82 -19.85 10.72 -3.87
N ASN A 83 -19.90 10.50 -5.19
CA ASN A 83 -19.22 11.28 -6.22
C ASN A 83 -17.67 11.27 -6.20
N HIS A 84 -17.05 10.30 -5.53
CA HIS A 84 -15.61 10.11 -5.59
C HIS A 84 -15.20 9.01 -6.57
N LYS A 85 -13.97 9.08 -7.08
CA LYS A 85 -13.34 8.02 -7.86
C LYS A 85 -12.34 7.27 -6.97
N VAL A 86 -12.64 6.01 -6.70
CA VAL A 86 -11.91 5.18 -5.73
C VAL A 86 -10.99 4.20 -6.45
N ALA A 87 -9.70 4.19 -6.12
CA ALA A 87 -8.78 3.13 -6.52
C ALA A 87 -8.43 2.27 -5.30
N VAL A 88 -8.51 0.95 -5.43
CA VAL A 88 -8.09 -0.02 -4.41
C VAL A 88 -6.84 -0.75 -4.89
N LEU A 89 -5.75 -0.64 -4.13
CA LEU A 89 -4.46 -1.27 -4.40
C LEU A 89 -4.09 -2.20 -3.25
N ALA A 90 -3.80 -3.46 -3.53
CA ALA A 90 -3.35 -4.40 -2.50
C ALA A 90 -1.82 -4.48 -2.42
N ILE A 91 -1.30 -4.76 -1.21
CA ILE A 91 0.10 -5.09 -0.95
C ILE A 91 0.16 -6.43 -0.24
N ASP A 92 0.65 -7.45 -0.94
CA ASP A 92 0.87 -8.80 -0.42
C ASP A 92 2.37 -9.18 -0.49
N PRO A 93 3.09 -9.22 0.65
CA PRO A 93 4.47 -9.67 0.69
C PRO A 93 4.63 -11.15 0.30
N SER A 94 3.59 -11.97 0.49
CA SER A 94 3.60 -13.41 0.19
C SER A 94 3.52 -13.70 -1.31
N SER A 95 3.21 -12.69 -2.13
CA SER A 95 3.25 -12.76 -3.60
C SER A 95 4.61 -13.20 -4.16
N GLN A 96 5.68 -13.13 -3.36
CA GLN A 96 7.00 -13.70 -3.65
C GLN A 96 6.94 -15.19 -4.04
N LYS A 97 6.01 -15.96 -3.48
CA LYS A 97 5.86 -17.41 -3.75
C LYS A 97 4.90 -17.72 -4.89
N THR A 98 3.92 -16.86 -5.16
CA THR A 98 2.78 -17.18 -6.03
C THR A 98 2.85 -16.55 -7.41
N SER A 99 3.89 -15.76 -7.72
CA SER A 99 4.01 -15.00 -8.98
C SER A 99 2.80 -14.08 -9.25
N GLY A 100 2.10 -13.66 -8.18
CA GLY A 100 0.98 -12.73 -8.22
C GLY A 100 -0.38 -13.38 -8.33
N SER A 101 -1.43 -12.68 -7.86
CA SER A 101 -2.81 -13.12 -8.01
C SER A 101 -3.45 -12.47 -9.25
N ILE A 102 -3.66 -13.24 -10.31
CA ILE A 102 -4.33 -12.73 -11.52
C ILE A 102 -5.84 -12.51 -11.25
N MET A 103 -6.44 -13.32 -10.37
CA MET A 103 -7.88 -13.33 -10.10
C MET A 103 -8.27 -13.26 -8.61
N GLY A 104 -7.32 -13.44 -7.68
CA GLY A 104 -7.62 -13.80 -6.28
C GLY A 104 -8.36 -12.74 -5.45
N ASP A 105 -8.12 -11.45 -5.72
CA ASP A 105 -8.76 -10.37 -4.97
C ASP A 105 -10.02 -9.82 -5.66
N LYS A 106 -10.16 -10.01 -6.98
CA LYS A 106 -11.35 -9.54 -7.73
C LYS A 106 -12.62 -10.32 -7.37
N THR A 107 -12.51 -11.59 -7.00
CA THR A 107 -13.66 -12.40 -6.53
C THR A 107 -14.10 -12.03 -5.11
N ARG A 108 -13.32 -11.24 -4.38
CA ARG A 108 -13.64 -10.79 -3.00
C ARG A 108 -14.33 -9.43 -2.93
N MET A 109 -14.40 -8.70 -4.05
CA MET A 109 -14.96 -7.35 -4.15
C MET A 109 -15.83 -7.22 -5.40
N GLU A 110 -16.81 -8.11 -5.55
CA GLU A 110 -17.65 -8.22 -6.75
C GLU A 110 -18.43 -6.94 -7.04
N LYS A 111 -19.08 -6.35 -6.04
CA LYS A 111 -19.92 -5.15 -6.20
C LYS A 111 -19.08 -3.94 -6.59
N LEU A 112 -17.99 -3.70 -5.86
CA LEU A 112 -17.10 -2.58 -6.12
C LEU A 112 -16.44 -2.69 -7.51
N SER A 113 -16.11 -3.91 -7.96
CA SER A 113 -15.50 -4.13 -9.27
C SER A 113 -16.39 -3.71 -10.45
N GLN A 114 -17.72 -3.68 -10.25
CA GLN A 114 -18.70 -3.27 -11.25
C GLN A 114 -18.96 -1.76 -11.23
N ASN A 115 -18.51 -1.05 -10.20
CA ASN A 115 -18.76 0.38 -10.05
C ASN A 115 -17.88 1.19 -11.05
N PRO A 116 -18.50 2.03 -11.92
CA PRO A 116 -17.78 2.82 -12.92
C PRO A 116 -16.92 3.95 -12.34
N ASN A 117 -17.02 4.20 -11.03
CA ASN A 117 -16.15 5.11 -10.30
C ASN A 117 -15.06 4.39 -9.49
N ALA A 118 -15.06 3.05 -9.45
CA ALA A 118 -14.06 2.28 -8.71
C ALA A 118 -13.08 1.50 -9.62
N TYR A 119 -11.82 1.43 -9.24
CA TYR A 119 -10.78 0.64 -9.91
C TYR A 119 -10.06 -0.24 -8.90
N ILE A 120 -9.91 -1.54 -9.19
CA ILE A 120 -9.29 -2.49 -8.27
C ILE A 120 -8.09 -3.13 -8.95
N ARG A 121 -6.93 -3.02 -8.31
CA ARG A 121 -5.68 -3.70 -8.69
C ARG A 121 -5.26 -4.68 -7.59
N PRO A 122 -5.22 -5.99 -7.89
CA PRO A 122 -4.63 -6.99 -6.99
C PRO A 122 -3.16 -6.68 -6.69
N SER A 123 -2.58 -7.36 -5.69
CA SER A 123 -1.20 -7.09 -5.29
C SER A 123 -0.23 -7.29 -6.46
N ALA A 124 0.65 -6.30 -6.62
CA ALA A 124 1.81 -6.40 -7.49
C ALA A 124 2.72 -7.56 -7.05
N THR A 125 3.45 -8.13 -8.02
CA THR A 125 4.49 -9.12 -7.77
C THR A 125 5.81 -8.45 -7.47
N GLY A 126 6.58 -8.98 -6.52
CA GLY A 126 7.93 -8.52 -6.25
C GLY A 126 8.78 -9.62 -5.65
N SER A 127 10.09 -9.57 -5.93
CA SER A 127 11.08 -10.46 -5.31
C SER A 127 11.38 -10.09 -3.85
N SER A 128 11.00 -8.89 -3.43
CA SER A 128 11.15 -8.38 -2.07
C SER A 128 9.96 -7.50 -1.67
N LEU A 129 9.76 -7.31 -0.37
CA LEU A 129 8.76 -6.38 0.16
C LEU A 129 8.99 -4.94 -0.37
N GLY A 130 10.25 -4.52 -0.49
CA GLY A 130 10.62 -3.21 -1.05
C GLY A 130 10.17 -3.06 -2.51
N GLY A 131 10.41 -4.08 -3.34
CA GLY A 131 9.98 -4.10 -4.73
C GLY A 131 8.45 -4.05 -4.89
N VAL A 132 7.69 -4.76 -4.05
CA VAL A 132 6.23 -4.66 -4.03
C VAL A 132 5.80 -3.25 -3.64
N ALA A 133 6.37 -2.69 -2.57
CA ALA A 133 6.05 -1.35 -2.10
C ALA A 133 6.35 -0.27 -3.15
N ARG A 134 7.47 -0.38 -3.89
CA ARG A 134 7.78 0.52 -5.00
C ARG A 134 6.71 0.46 -6.09
N LYS A 135 6.37 -0.74 -6.56
CA LYS A 135 5.34 -0.92 -7.61
C LYS A 135 3.98 -0.38 -7.18
N THR A 136 3.59 -0.56 -5.92
CA THR A 136 2.34 0.01 -5.40
C THR A 136 2.39 1.54 -5.34
N ARG A 137 3.50 2.15 -4.91
CA ARG A 137 3.69 3.61 -4.92
C ARG A 137 3.57 4.18 -6.34
N GLU A 138 4.24 3.57 -7.31
CA GLU A 138 4.19 4.01 -8.71
C GLU A 138 2.78 3.81 -9.31
N SER A 139 2.10 2.72 -8.96
CA SER A 139 0.70 2.46 -9.37
C SER A 139 -0.28 3.47 -8.78
N MET A 140 -0.07 3.86 -7.52
CA MET A 140 -0.83 4.92 -6.87
C MET A 140 -0.69 6.24 -7.64
N LEU A 141 0.51 6.62 -8.07
CA LEU A 141 0.73 7.82 -8.88
C LEU A 141 -0.02 7.76 -10.22
N LEU A 142 -0.05 6.59 -10.89
CA LEU A 142 -0.86 6.41 -12.10
C LEU A 142 -2.37 6.58 -11.85
N CYS A 143 -2.87 6.04 -10.73
CA CYS A 143 -4.27 6.22 -10.35
C CYS A 143 -4.59 7.70 -10.09
N GLU A 144 -3.73 8.43 -9.38
CA GLU A 144 -3.90 9.86 -9.17
C GLU A 144 -3.93 10.63 -10.50
N ALA A 145 -2.99 10.34 -11.40
CA ALA A 145 -2.93 10.94 -12.73
C ALA A 145 -4.16 10.60 -13.60
N ALA A 146 -4.80 9.46 -13.37
CA ALA A 146 -6.06 9.07 -14.00
C ALA A 146 -7.32 9.71 -13.38
N GLY A 147 -7.13 10.58 -12.37
CA GLY A 147 -8.20 11.32 -11.72
C GLY A 147 -8.92 10.57 -10.60
N PHE A 148 -8.32 9.51 -10.06
CA PHE A 148 -8.78 8.92 -8.81
C PHE A 148 -8.37 9.81 -7.63
N ASP A 149 -9.36 10.30 -6.89
CA ASP A 149 -9.18 11.23 -5.77
C ASP A 149 -9.18 10.51 -4.40
N VAL A 150 -9.54 9.23 -4.36
CA VAL A 150 -9.42 8.37 -3.18
C VAL A 150 -8.64 7.12 -3.53
N ILE A 151 -7.51 6.89 -2.84
CA ILE A 151 -6.70 5.69 -3.00
C ILE A 151 -6.73 4.89 -1.71
N LEU A 152 -7.35 3.70 -1.75
CA LEU A 152 -7.35 2.74 -0.66
C LEU A 152 -6.21 1.74 -0.86
N ILE A 153 -5.34 1.60 0.13
CA ILE A 153 -4.21 0.66 0.11
C ILE A 153 -4.43 -0.42 1.16
N GLU A 154 -4.65 -1.65 0.72
CA GLU A 154 -4.89 -2.81 1.58
C GLU A 154 -3.58 -3.55 1.90
N THR A 155 -3.30 -3.82 3.18
CA THR A 155 -2.30 -4.84 3.54
C THR A 155 -2.90 -6.23 3.41
N VAL A 156 -2.19 -7.18 2.81
CA VAL A 156 -2.60 -8.59 2.74
C VAL A 156 -1.63 -9.42 3.58
N GLY A 157 -2.17 -10.13 4.58
CA GLY A 157 -1.43 -11.10 5.39
C GLY A 157 -0.90 -10.59 6.73
N VAL A 158 -0.09 -11.41 7.39
CA VAL A 158 0.59 -11.13 8.66
C VAL A 158 2.07 -10.83 8.40
N GLY A 159 2.54 -9.63 8.75
CA GLY A 159 3.95 -9.22 8.55
C GLY A 159 4.08 -7.73 8.32
N GLN A 160 5.33 -7.23 8.40
CA GLN A 160 5.82 -5.81 8.40
C GLN A 160 5.33 -4.87 7.26
N SER A 161 4.30 -5.26 6.53
CA SER A 161 3.57 -4.48 5.55
C SER A 161 2.90 -3.24 6.15
N GLU A 162 2.55 -3.20 7.43
CA GLU A 162 1.86 -2.05 8.04
C GLU A 162 2.75 -0.81 8.04
N THR A 163 4.01 -0.94 8.47
CA THR A 163 4.99 0.17 8.43
C THR A 163 5.21 0.65 7.00
N THR A 164 5.19 -0.28 6.04
CA THR A 164 5.37 0.02 4.62
C THR A 164 4.18 0.81 4.07
N VAL A 165 2.95 0.38 4.38
CA VAL A 165 1.72 1.09 4.02
C VAL A 165 1.66 2.45 4.71
N ARG A 166 1.96 2.54 6.01
CA ARG A 166 2.02 3.81 6.74
C ARG A 166 2.98 4.81 6.09
N GLY A 167 4.10 4.30 5.56
CA GLY A 167 5.10 5.07 4.83
C GLY A 167 4.66 5.55 3.43
N MET A 168 3.43 5.25 3.00
CA MET A 168 2.91 5.73 1.72
C MET A 168 1.49 6.30 1.69
N VAL A 169 0.81 6.30 2.83
CA VAL A 169 -0.55 6.82 2.96
C VAL A 169 -0.58 8.08 3.80
N ASP A 170 -1.65 8.85 3.65
CA ASP A 170 -1.89 10.03 4.48
C ASP A 170 -2.56 9.63 5.79
N PHE A 171 -3.52 8.72 5.71
CA PHE A 171 -4.34 8.25 6.82
C PHE A 171 -4.26 6.73 6.93
N PHE A 172 -4.04 6.21 8.14
CA PHE A 172 -3.92 4.77 8.41
C PHE A 172 -5.06 4.30 9.31
N LEU A 173 -5.96 3.51 8.72
CA LEU A 173 -7.12 2.90 9.35
C LEU A 173 -6.79 1.48 9.81
N LEU A 174 -6.85 1.23 11.12
CA LEU A 174 -6.60 -0.08 11.70
C LEU A 174 -7.91 -0.74 12.15
N LEU A 175 -8.18 -1.92 11.60
CA LEU A 175 -9.39 -2.71 11.86
C LEU A 175 -9.16 -3.71 12.98
N MET A 176 -10.17 -3.83 13.85
CA MET A 176 -10.12 -4.60 15.09
C MET A 176 -11.39 -5.43 15.27
N LEU A 177 -11.29 -6.57 15.97
CA LEU A 177 -12.45 -7.36 16.39
C LEU A 177 -12.84 -7.02 17.84
N SER A 178 -14.13 -7.16 18.17
CA SER A 178 -14.58 -7.19 19.56
C SER A 178 -14.21 -8.53 20.22
N GLY A 179 -13.67 -8.47 21.44
CA GLY A 179 -13.24 -9.67 22.16
C GLY A 179 -11.74 -9.99 22.03
N ALA A 180 -10.99 -9.15 21.31
CA ALA A 180 -9.53 -9.18 21.23
C ALA A 180 -8.83 -8.74 22.54
N GLY A 181 -9.48 -8.81 23.70
CA GLY A 181 -8.99 -8.26 24.98
C GLY A 181 -7.65 -8.86 25.43
N ASP A 182 -7.42 -10.15 25.19
CA ASP A 182 -6.12 -10.81 25.39
C ASP A 182 -5.16 -10.62 24.18
N GLU A 183 -5.70 -10.26 23.01
CA GLU A 183 -4.95 -10.00 21.78
C GLU A 183 -4.40 -8.56 21.71
N LEU A 184 -4.65 -7.71 22.72
CA LEU A 184 -3.91 -6.47 22.95
C LEU A 184 -2.38 -6.75 23.04
N GLN A 185 -1.99 -7.97 23.47
CA GLN A 185 -0.60 -8.45 23.38
C GLN A 185 -0.17 -8.87 21.96
N GLY A 186 -1.11 -9.27 21.10
CA GLY A 186 -0.85 -9.72 19.72
C GLY A 186 -0.72 -8.56 18.72
N ILE A 187 -1.44 -7.46 18.96
CA ILE A 187 -1.24 -6.23 18.21
C ILE A 187 -0.04 -5.52 18.81
N LYS A 188 1.09 -5.61 18.09
CA LYS A 188 2.33 -4.96 18.48
C LYS A 188 2.03 -3.50 18.77
N LYS A 189 2.39 -3.03 19.96
CA LYS A 189 2.32 -1.62 20.40
C LYS A 189 2.65 -0.63 19.27
N GLY A 190 3.64 -0.94 18.44
CA GLY A 190 4.04 -0.10 17.31
C GLY A 190 3.01 0.07 16.17
N ILE A 191 2.07 -0.86 15.94
CA ILE A 191 1.04 -0.71 14.89
C ILE A 191 -0.08 0.21 15.36
N MET A 192 -0.48 0.11 16.63
CA MET A 192 -1.47 1.02 17.22
C MET A 192 -0.98 2.47 17.24
N GLU A 193 0.32 2.68 17.49
CA GLU A 193 0.96 4.00 17.43
C GLU A 193 0.96 4.60 16.02
N MET A 194 0.73 3.81 14.96
CA MET A 194 0.67 4.30 13.58
C MET A 194 -0.75 4.64 13.12
N ALA A 195 -1.79 4.30 13.90
CA ALA A 195 -3.17 4.42 13.50
C ALA A 195 -3.70 5.84 13.68
N ASP A 196 -4.27 6.40 12.61
CA ASP A 196 -4.99 7.68 12.64
C ASP A 196 -6.46 7.48 13.06
N ALA A 197 -6.99 6.26 12.87
CA ALA A 197 -8.24 5.78 13.48
C ALA A 197 -8.24 4.26 13.68
N LEU A 198 -8.96 3.83 14.71
CA LEU A 198 -9.30 2.42 14.98
C LEU A 198 -10.76 2.17 14.65
N VAL A 199 -11.06 1.05 13.98
CA VAL A 199 -12.43 0.63 13.69
C VAL A 199 -12.66 -0.77 14.24
N ILE A 200 -13.57 -0.89 15.21
CA ILE A 200 -14.05 -2.18 15.68
C ILE A 200 -15.12 -2.67 14.70
N THR A 201 -14.80 -3.70 13.92
CA THR A 201 -15.68 -4.24 12.88
C THR A 201 -16.71 -5.23 13.46
N LYS A 202 -17.63 -5.67 12.59
CA LYS A 202 -18.69 -6.64 12.92
C LYS A 202 -19.62 -6.16 14.04
N ALA A 203 -19.93 -4.86 14.08
CA ALA A 203 -20.86 -4.27 15.03
C ALA A 203 -22.31 -4.53 14.61
N ASP A 204 -22.72 -5.79 14.55
CA ASP A 204 -24.05 -6.23 14.12
C ASP A 204 -24.61 -7.32 15.05
N GLY A 205 -25.94 -7.44 15.08
CA GLY A 205 -26.67 -8.43 15.90
C GLY A 205 -26.26 -8.41 17.37
N ASP A 206 -25.99 -9.61 17.92
CA ASP A 206 -25.60 -9.79 19.32
C ASP A 206 -24.20 -9.22 19.65
N ASN A 207 -23.43 -8.84 18.63
CA ASN A 207 -22.07 -8.35 18.80
C ASN A 207 -22.00 -6.83 19.10
N ILE A 208 -23.10 -6.09 18.91
CA ILE A 208 -23.16 -4.63 19.14
C ILE A 208 -22.73 -4.25 20.56
N ALA A 209 -23.15 -5.02 21.58
CA ALA A 209 -22.76 -4.74 22.96
C ALA A 209 -21.26 -4.93 23.18
N LYS A 210 -20.68 -5.98 22.58
CA LYS A 210 -19.24 -6.31 22.69
C LYS A 210 -18.37 -5.29 21.96
N THR A 211 -18.77 -4.84 20.77
CA THR A 211 -18.04 -3.81 20.02
C THR A 211 -18.07 -2.46 20.73
N LYS A 212 -19.19 -2.10 21.37
CA LYS A 212 -19.27 -0.89 22.22
C LYS A 212 -18.34 -0.96 23.43
N ALA A 213 -18.27 -2.11 24.10
CA ALA A 213 -17.35 -2.32 25.21
C ALA A 213 -15.88 -2.21 24.76
N ALA A 214 -15.52 -2.89 23.66
CA ALA A 214 -14.18 -2.80 23.09
C ALA A 214 -13.83 -1.38 22.67
N LYS A 215 -14.76 -0.63 22.06
CA LYS A 215 -14.55 0.78 21.70
C LYS A 215 -14.18 1.63 22.91
N ALA A 216 -14.85 1.43 24.05
CA ALA A 216 -14.55 2.16 25.29
C ALA A 216 -13.15 1.80 25.83
N GLU A 217 -12.78 0.51 25.79
CA GLU A 217 -11.48 0.03 26.21
C GLU A 217 -10.33 0.61 25.37
N TYR A 218 -10.42 0.51 24.04
CA TYR A 218 -9.41 1.08 23.14
C TYR A 218 -9.33 2.60 23.24
N LYS A 219 -10.46 3.28 23.42
CA LYS A 219 -10.47 4.73 23.62
C LYS A 219 -9.68 5.11 24.87
N ASN A 220 -9.88 4.39 25.98
CA ASN A 220 -9.14 4.63 27.22
C ASN A 220 -7.64 4.35 27.05
N ALA A 221 -7.27 3.27 26.34
CA ALA A 221 -5.87 2.95 26.08
C ALA A 221 -5.18 4.01 25.21
N LEU A 222 -5.86 4.51 24.16
CA LEU A 222 -5.31 5.53 23.27
C LEU A 222 -5.04 6.87 23.98
N HIS A 223 -5.82 7.21 25.01
CA HIS A 223 -5.59 8.41 25.81
C HIS A 223 -4.24 8.39 26.57
N LEU A 224 -3.61 7.23 26.70
CA LEU A 224 -2.29 7.09 27.33
C LEU A 224 -1.14 7.31 26.34
N PHE A 225 -1.41 7.35 25.04
CA PHE A 225 -0.39 7.63 24.04
C PHE A 225 -0.05 9.12 23.99
N ARG A 226 1.19 9.41 23.60
CA ARG A 226 1.62 10.80 23.42
C ARG A 226 0.89 11.40 22.22
N PRO A 227 0.46 12.67 22.30
CA PRO A 227 -0.07 13.37 21.14
C PRO A 227 0.95 13.36 20.00
N GLU A 228 0.48 13.07 18.79
CA GLU A 228 1.31 13.21 17.60
C GLU A 228 1.62 14.69 17.29
N GLU A 229 2.74 14.92 16.59
CA GLU A 229 3.10 16.25 16.05
C GLU A 229 2.03 16.82 15.11
N SER A 230 1.21 15.94 14.51
CA SER A 230 0.07 16.29 13.66
C SER A 230 -1.02 17.07 14.39
N GLY A 231 -1.04 16.99 15.73
CA GLY A 231 -2.14 17.46 16.58
C GLY A 231 -3.43 16.66 16.39
N TRP A 232 -3.41 15.58 15.60
CA TRP A 232 -4.52 14.65 15.42
C TRP A 232 -4.57 13.65 16.59
N PHE A 233 -5.77 13.23 16.96
CA PHE A 233 -5.98 12.23 17.99
C PHE A 233 -6.69 11.05 17.36
N CYS A 234 -6.12 9.86 17.50
CA CYS A 234 -6.72 8.63 16.99
C CYS A 234 -8.09 8.40 17.66
N ASN A 235 -9.14 8.35 16.85
CA ASN A 235 -10.49 8.03 17.31
C ASN A 235 -10.81 6.55 17.14
N VAL A 236 -11.71 6.04 18.00
CA VAL A 236 -12.20 4.67 17.94
C VAL A 236 -13.65 4.66 17.47
N LEU A 237 -13.89 4.01 16.35
CA LEU A 237 -15.17 3.87 15.68
C LEU A 237 -15.63 2.41 15.71
N THR A 238 -16.89 2.19 15.33
CA THR A 238 -17.50 0.86 15.20
C THR A 238 -18.22 0.82 13.87
N CYS A 239 -18.14 -0.30 13.15
CA CYS A 239 -18.89 -0.47 11.92
C CYS A 239 -19.35 -1.91 11.70
N SER A 240 -20.36 -2.06 10.85
CA SER A 240 -20.70 -3.35 10.25
C SER A 240 -20.70 -3.20 8.74
N ALA A 241 -19.81 -3.94 8.08
CA ALA A 241 -19.75 -3.98 6.63
C ALA A 241 -20.97 -4.69 6.02
N ILE A 242 -21.72 -5.48 6.80
CA ILE A 242 -22.88 -6.24 6.31
C ILE A 242 -24.14 -5.37 6.35
N THR A 243 -24.33 -4.59 7.43
CA THR A 243 -25.47 -3.68 7.55
C THR A 243 -25.20 -2.28 6.99
N ASN A 244 -23.96 -2.01 6.57
CA ASN A 244 -23.46 -0.69 6.13
C ASN A 244 -23.50 0.40 7.22
N GLU A 245 -23.67 0.03 8.48
CA GLU A 245 -23.64 0.97 9.61
C GLU A 245 -22.19 1.38 9.94
N GLY A 246 -22.00 2.66 10.27
CA GLY A 246 -20.69 3.20 10.65
C GLY A 246 -19.80 3.62 9.47
N LEU A 247 -20.17 3.31 8.22
CA LEU A 247 -19.38 3.69 7.04
C LEU A 247 -19.32 5.21 6.82
N PRO A 248 -20.44 5.97 6.92
CA PRO A 248 -20.41 7.43 6.83
C PRO A 248 -19.49 8.07 7.86
N GLU A 249 -19.53 7.59 9.11
CA GLU A 249 -18.74 8.10 10.21
C GLU A 249 -17.24 7.84 10.02
N ILE A 250 -16.87 6.69 9.44
CA ILE A 250 -15.47 6.42 9.07
C ILE A 250 -15.01 7.39 7.98
N TRP A 251 -15.84 7.67 6.97
CA TRP A 251 -15.47 8.61 5.91
C TRP A 251 -15.35 10.04 6.44
N GLU A 252 -16.30 10.50 7.25
CA GLU A 252 -16.26 11.81 7.90
C GLU A 252 -14.98 11.99 8.74
N GLU A 253 -14.52 10.93 9.39
CA GLU A 253 -13.26 10.93 10.15
C GLU A 253 -12.03 11.16 9.26
N VAL A 254 -11.99 10.51 8.09
CA VAL A 254 -10.93 10.71 7.09
C VAL A 254 -10.95 12.17 6.58
N GLU A 255 -12.13 12.72 6.32
CA GLU A 255 -12.28 14.11 5.87
C GLU A 255 -11.85 15.12 6.93
N LYS A 256 -12.24 14.89 8.20
CA LYS A 256 -11.79 15.70 9.36
C LYS A 256 -10.27 15.68 9.50
N PHE A 257 -9.66 14.49 9.39
CA PHE A 257 -8.21 14.36 9.41
C PHE A 257 -7.57 15.16 8.30
N GLN A 258 -8.06 15.01 7.07
CA GLN A 258 -7.52 15.70 5.91
C GLN A 258 -7.62 17.21 6.07
N ALA A 259 -8.77 17.73 6.51
CA ALA A 259 -8.98 19.15 6.72
C ALA A 259 -8.04 19.72 7.79
N LYS A 260 -7.91 19.03 8.93
CA LYS A 260 -7.06 19.45 10.05
C LYS A 260 -5.57 19.41 9.72
N THR A 261 -5.10 18.33 9.08
CA THR A 261 -3.69 18.18 8.73
C THR A 261 -3.28 19.06 7.54
N LYS A 262 -4.21 19.42 6.65
CA LYS A 262 -3.95 20.43 5.63
C LYS A 262 -3.89 21.83 6.22
N SER A 263 -4.76 22.18 7.17
CA SER A 263 -4.81 23.54 7.74
C SER A 263 -3.56 23.89 8.56
N ASN A 264 -2.92 22.91 9.19
CA ASN A 264 -1.65 23.09 9.92
C ASN A 264 -0.40 22.72 9.09
N GLY A 265 -0.55 22.35 7.82
CA GLY A 265 0.56 22.01 6.92
C GLY A 265 1.16 20.61 7.08
N TRP A 266 0.76 19.86 8.12
CA TRP A 266 1.27 18.51 8.41
C TRP A 266 1.10 17.54 7.24
N PHE A 267 -0.06 17.60 6.56
CA PHE A 267 -0.38 16.75 5.42
C PHE A 267 0.70 16.81 4.32
N PHE A 268 1.13 18.03 3.97
CA PHE A 268 2.12 18.24 2.92
C PHE A 268 3.54 17.91 3.39
N GLU A 269 3.84 18.18 4.66
CA GLU A 269 5.12 17.83 5.29
C GLU A 269 5.34 16.31 5.32
N CYS A 270 4.32 15.54 5.71
CA CYS A 270 4.35 14.08 5.67
C CYS A 270 4.64 13.54 4.27
N ARG A 271 3.93 14.03 3.25
CA ARG A 271 4.17 13.61 1.86
C ARG A 271 5.57 13.97 1.37
N LYS A 272 6.13 15.12 1.75
CA LYS A 272 7.54 15.47 1.45
C LYS A 272 8.50 14.47 2.08
N ARG A 273 8.32 14.14 3.36
CA ARG A 273 9.15 13.15 4.07
C ARG A 273 9.05 11.77 3.42
N GLN A 274 7.85 11.35 3.04
CA GLN A 274 7.62 10.10 2.30
C GLN A 274 8.35 10.10 0.96
N ASN A 275 8.21 11.16 0.16
CA ASN A 275 8.89 11.28 -1.14
C ASN A 275 10.43 11.21 -1.00
N LEU A 276 11.01 11.90 -0.01
CA LEU A 276 12.45 11.85 0.26
C LEU A 276 12.89 10.44 0.67
N LYS A 277 12.13 9.78 1.54
CA LYS A 277 12.39 8.38 1.91
C LYS A 277 12.35 7.48 0.68
N TRP A 278 11.36 7.64 -0.19
CA TRP A 278 11.23 6.83 -1.40
C TRP A 278 12.38 7.05 -2.37
N MET A 279 12.90 8.28 -2.47
CA MET A 279 14.11 8.56 -3.23
C MET A 279 15.29 7.75 -2.67
N HIS A 280 15.51 7.75 -1.35
CA HIS A 280 16.57 6.94 -0.74
C HIS A 280 16.37 5.43 -0.96
N ASP A 281 15.14 4.92 -0.81
CA ASP A 281 14.83 3.52 -1.09
C ASP A 281 15.16 3.17 -2.55
N SER A 282 14.81 4.05 -3.49
CA SER A 282 15.06 3.85 -4.93
C SER A 282 16.56 3.79 -5.26
N ILE A 283 17.39 4.58 -4.57
CA ILE A 283 18.86 4.51 -4.71
C ILE A 283 19.37 3.14 -4.28
N GLN A 284 18.89 2.61 -3.14
CA GLN A 284 19.30 1.30 -2.66
C GLN A 284 18.88 0.18 -3.62
N GLU A 285 17.62 0.21 -4.08
CA GLU A 285 17.10 -0.75 -5.04
C GLU A 285 17.89 -0.72 -6.35
N GLU A 286 18.22 0.47 -6.87
CA GLU A 286 18.96 0.62 -8.12
C GLU A 286 20.41 0.16 -8.01
N LEU A 287 21.07 0.43 -6.87
CA LEU A 287 22.43 -0.06 -6.61
C LEU A 287 22.45 -1.59 -6.54
N ILE A 288 21.51 -2.20 -5.82
CA ILE A 288 21.36 -3.66 -5.73
C ILE A 288 21.11 -4.24 -7.12
N ARG A 289 20.20 -3.64 -7.89
CA ARG A 289 19.86 -4.07 -9.25
C ARG A 289 21.08 -4.04 -10.17
N LYS A 290 21.81 -2.93 -10.20
CA LYS A 290 23.03 -2.79 -11.02
C LYS A 290 24.13 -3.76 -10.59
N PHE A 291 24.29 -4.00 -9.28
CA PHE A 291 25.26 -4.94 -8.75
C PHE A 291 25.01 -6.37 -9.22
N TYR A 292 23.80 -6.90 -9.02
CA TYR A 292 23.48 -8.28 -9.41
C TYR A 292 23.35 -8.49 -10.92
N ASN A 293 23.10 -7.43 -11.69
CA ASN A 293 23.07 -7.48 -13.15
C ASN A 293 24.45 -7.29 -13.80
N ASN A 294 25.50 -6.95 -13.04
CA ASN A 294 26.85 -6.83 -13.57
C ASN A 294 27.37 -8.22 -14.00
N PRO A 295 27.80 -8.42 -15.25
CA PRO A 295 28.26 -9.72 -15.74
C PRO A 295 29.42 -10.33 -14.95
N THR A 296 30.38 -9.51 -14.55
CA THR A 296 31.56 -9.93 -13.77
C THR A 296 31.17 -10.39 -12.38
N VAL A 297 30.29 -9.63 -11.71
CA VAL A 297 29.74 -10.02 -10.40
C VAL A 297 28.95 -11.31 -10.52
N LYS A 298 28.09 -11.44 -11.54
CA LYS A 298 27.24 -12.62 -11.75
C LYS A 298 28.07 -13.90 -11.93
N LEU A 299 29.18 -13.82 -12.65
CA LEU A 299 30.12 -14.93 -12.82
C LEU A 299 30.82 -15.29 -11.50
N ALA A 300 31.28 -14.30 -10.74
CA ALA A 300 31.96 -14.52 -9.46
C ALA A 300 31.01 -15.02 -8.35
N LEU A 301 29.75 -14.59 -8.38
CA LEU A 301 28.76 -14.81 -7.33
C LEU A 301 28.57 -16.29 -7.02
N GLN A 302 28.43 -17.14 -8.05
CA GLN A 302 28.22 -18.58 -7.87
C GLN A 302 29.36 -19.21 -7.06
N THR A 303 30.61 -18.88 -7.39
CA THR A 303 31.78 -19.39 -6.67
C THR A 303 31.84 -18.89 -5.22
N PHE A 304 31.48 -17.64 -4.97
CA PHE A 304 31.45 -17.10 -3.60
C PHE A 304 30.30 -17.72 -2.77
N GLU A 305 29.13 -17.93 -3.35
CA GLU A 305 28.00 -18.60 -2.69
C GLU A 305 28.36 -20.03 -2.26
N GLU A 306 29.00 -20.81 -3.13
CA GLU A 306 29.48 -22.16 -2.80
C GLU A 306 30.53 -22.16 -1.68
N ASN A 307 31.47 -21.21 -1.72
CA ASN A 307 32.51 -21.08 -0.70
C ASN A 307 31.93 -20.65 0.66
N VAL A 308 30.91 -19.80 0.67
CA VAL A 308 30.20 -19.42 1.91
C VAL A 308 29.37 -20.59 2.44
N ALA A 309 28.61 -21.27 1.58
CA ALA A 309 27.77 -22.40 1.97
C ALA A 309 28.61 -23.58 2.53
N SER A 310 29.82 -23.78 2.01
CA SER A 310 30.77 -24.79 2.50
C SER A 310 31.62 -24.33 3.68
N GLY A 311 31.43 -23.10 4.19
CA GLY A 311 32.16 -22.55 5.34
C GLY A 311 33.62 -22.20 5.06
N LYS A 312 34.06 -22.17 3.80
CA LYS A 312 35.44 -21.82 3.41
C LYS A 312 35.74 -20.33 3.54
N ILE A 313 34.73 -19.48 3.39
CA ILE A 313 34.85 -18.02 3.47
C ILE A 313 33.69 -17.48 4.33
N PRO A 314 33.93 -16.57 5.28
CA PRO A 314 32.85 -15.89 6.01
C PRO A 314 31.95 -15.06 5.08
N PRO A 315 30.62 -15.01 5.32
CA PRO A 315 29.67 -14.27 4.48
C PRO A 315 30.05 -12.80 4.26
N TYR A 316 30.47 -12.11 5.32
CA TYR A 316 30.85 -10.69 5.25
C TYR A 316 32.04 -10.47 4.30
N SER A 317 33.10 -11.27 4.44
CA SER A 317 34.30 -11.18 3.60
C SER A 317 34.03 -11.53 2.14
N ALA A 318 33.13 -12.48 1.87
CA ALA A 318 32.68 -12.76 0.51
C ALA A 318 31.94 -11.56 -0.10
N GLY A 319 31.06 -10.91 0.68
CA GLY A 319 30.37 -9.69 0.28
C GLY A 319 31.32 -8.54 -0.06
N GLU A 320 32.32 -8.26 0.78
CA GLU A 320 33.33 -7.22 0.51
C GLU A 320 34.10 -7.49 -0.79
N LYS A 321 34.54 -8.73 -1.01
CA LYS A 321 35.24 -9.12 -2.25
C LYS A 321 34.38 -8.94 -3.49
N LEU A 322 33.10 -9.30 -3.43
CA LEU A 322 32.17 -9.08 -4.55
C LEU A 322 31.94 -7.59 -4.81
N ILE A 323 31.90 -6.75 -3.76
CA ILE A 323 31.85 -5.29 -3.90
C ILE A 323 33.11 -4.74 -4.56
N GLU A 324 34.30 -5.25 -4.21
CA GLU A 324 35.55 -4.86 -4.88
C GLU A 324 35.57 -5.27 -6.36
N ILE A 325 35.04 -6.45 -6.69
CA ILE A 325 34.88 -6.90 -8.08
C ILE A 325 33.95 -5.96 -8.85
N TYR A 326 32.85 -5.51 -8.23
CA TYR A 326 31.92 -4.57 -8.87
C TYR A 326 32.52 -3.17 -9.12
N LYS A 327 33.47 -2.75 -8.28
CA LYS A 327 34.14 -1.44 -8.41
C LYS A 327 35.21 -1.39 -9.51
N LYS A 328 35.68 -2.54 -9.99
CA LYS A 328 36.69 -2.68 -11.05
C LYS A 328 36.03 -2.73 -12.41
#